data_AF-A0A8X6WJ43-F1
#
_entry.id   AF-A0A8X6WJ43-F1
#
_cell.length_a   1.000
_cell.length_b   1.000
_cell.length_c   1.000
_cell.angle_alpha   90.00
_cell.angle_beta   90.00
_cell.angle_gamma   90.00
#
_symmetry.space_group_name_H-M   'P 1'
#
loop_
_entity.id
_entity.type
_entity.pdbx_description
1 polymer ?
#
loop_
_entity_poly.entity_id
_entity_poly.type
_entity_poly.pdbx_seq_one_letter_code
_entity_poly.pdbx_strand_id
1 'polypeptide(L)'
;MVSKYSTRRIDVIFDQYMYPSIKDSERCLRHEASLIDYIISGPDQVRPSDFAKELKNTKFKEALVGFFEKHWCSEEMKSFIGNRKIHMNFRNCQSYQVVDEKIQSNINEDLCCTSHEEADTKIIYHACNVAEKSNIVIRGFDTDILIIMIGNMKNLKNSNSNIWMLNGTGNNERKEKTFLCVKKNTIFQEAFATIGDEDLTEGQLQDLFNVIQQFTCQLYNAKKSKDVDDGRFQLFVSSYKASDVHENFTKKVQHFDATSIPPCKSELYQQFLRAHYISTIWKNAYKKQPSTLEPLEYGWIEQDNTFILKWFEGDQLPSFVSDLITNIPESDSIDDEDDSYNDEHYPDDDE
;
A
#
# COMPACT_ATOMS: atom_id res chain seq x y z
N MET A 1 13.42 -25.36 1.18
CA MET A 1 12.80 -26.54 1.83
C MET A 1 11.35 -26.21 2.19
N VAL A 2 10.39 -26.78 1.46
CA VAL A 2 8.93 -26.55 1.59
C VAL A 2 8.30 -27.54 2.60
N SER A 3 9.10 -28.36 3.29
CA SER A 3 8.66 -29.63 3.89
C SER A 3 8.59 -29.69 5.42
N LYS A 4 8.62 -28.56 6.16
CA LYS A 4 8.48 -28.62 7.63
C LYS A 4 7.07 -29.06 8.06
N TYR A 5 6.05 -28.82 7.23
CA TYR A 5 4.66 -29.09 7.55
C TYR A 5 4.10 -30.19 6.66
N SER A 6 3.38 -31.14 7.27
CA SER A 6 2.56 -32.11 6.53
C SER A 6 1.33 -31.37 5.99
N THR A 7 1.26 -31.21 4.66
CA THR A 7 0.15 -30.53 3.99
C THR A 7 -0.29 -31.33 2.77
N ARG A 8 -1.57 -31.24 2.42
CA ARG A 8 -2.16 -31.83 1.21
C ARG A 8 -2.24 -30.83 0.04
N ARG A 9 -2.22 -29.53 0.34
CA ARG A 9 -2.34 -28.45 -0.63
C ARG A 9 -1.26 -27.40 -0.41
N ILE A 10 -0.65 -26.93 -1.48
CA ILE A 10 0.33 -25.83 -1.46
C ILE A 10 -0.09 -24.84 -2.53
N ASP A 11 -0.19 -23.58 -2.15
CA ASP A 11 -0.50 -22.50 -3.07
C ASP A 11 0.75 -21.61 -3.17
N VAL A 12 1.28 -21.47 -4.38
CA VAL A 12 2.44 -20.65 -4.73
C VAL A 12 1.94 -19.50 -5.58
N ILE A 13 2.06 -18.29 -5.04
CA ILE A 13 1.39 -17.11 -5.56
C ILE A 13 2.44 -16.08 -5.98
N PHE A 14 2.29 -15.53 -7.17
CA PHE A 14 3.18 -14.54 -7.75
C PHE A 14 2.42 -13.25 -8.09
N ASP A 15 3.13 -12.11 -8.01
CA ASP A 15 2.68 -10.86 -8.62
C ASP A 15 2.41 -11.10 -10.10
N GLN A 16 1.43 -10.40 -10.66
CA GLN A 16 1.19 -10.31 -12.09
C GLN A 16 1.57 -8.93 -12.59
N TYR A 17 2.27 -8.87 -13.72
CA TYR A 17 2.74 -7.63 -14.30
C TYR A 17 1.77 -7.18 -15.39
N MET A 18 0.92 -6.20 -15.06
CA MET A 18 -0.09 -5.62 -15.96
C MET A 18 0.44 -4.34 -16.62
N TYR A 19 -0.17 -3.95 -17.74
CA TYR A 19 0.16 -2.72 -18.46
C TYR A 19 -1.10 -2.09 -19.09
N PRO A 20 -1.39 -0.79 -18.85
CA PRO A 20 -0.75 0.07 -17.84
C PRO A 20 -0.98 -0.44 -16.41
N SER A 21 -0.19 0.03 -15.44
CA SER A 21 -0.29 -0.41 -14.04
C SER A 21 -0.10 0.73 -13.06
N ILE A 22 -0.87 0.69 -11.96
CA ILE A 22 -0.72 1.64 -10.85
C ILE A 22 0.66 1.56 -10.16
N LYS A 23 1.43 0.50 -10.44
CA LYS A 23 2.80 0.30 -9.94
C LYS A 23 3.87 0.78 -10.93
N ASP A 24 3.51 1.32 -12.09
CA ASP A 24 4.46 1.78 -13.11
C ASP A 24 5.47 2.79 -12.53
N SER A 25 4.98 3.80 -11.78
CA SER A 25 5.83 4.80 -11.12
C SER A 25 6.85 4.16 -10.15
N GLU A 26 6.42 3.20 -9.33
CA GLU A 26 7.29 2.49 -8.37
C GLU A 26 8.32 1.61 -9.10
N ARG A 27 7.91 0.95 -10.19
CA ARG A 27 8.80 0.12 -11.03
C ARG A 27 9.88 0.97 -11.70
N CYS A 28 9.52 2.14 -12.22
CA CYS A 28 10.47 3.09 -12.79
C CYS A 28 11.53 3.54 -11.77
N LEU A 29 11.14 3.87 -10.54
CA LEU A 29 12.06 4.26 -9.46
C LEU A 29 13.04 3.14 -9.08
N ARG A 30 12.62 1.88 -9.18
CA ARG A 30 13.48 0.71 -8.91
C ARG A 30 14.49 0.43 -10.02
N HIS A 31 14.51 1.26 -11.07
CA HIS A 31 15.36 1.10 -12.25
C HIS A 31 15.18 -0.30 -12.87
N GLU A 32 13.92 -0.75 -13.05
CA GLU A 32 13.60 -2.00 -13.73
C GLU A 32 14.16 -1.97 -15.16
N ALA A 33 15.29 -2.66 -15.36
CA ALA A 33 16.34 -2.22 -16.28
C ALA A 33 16.26 -2.72 -17.73
N SER A 34 15.19 -3.40 -18.16
CA SER A 34 15.19 -3.95 -19.52
C SER A 34 13.81 -4.33 -20.04
N LEU A 35 13.48 -3.83 -21.24
CA LEU A 35 12.37 -4.32 -22.06
C LEU A 35 12.76 -5.57 -22.87
N ILE A 36 14.03 -6.02 -22.83
CA ILE A 36 14.49 -7.18 -23.58
C ILE A 36 13.89 -8.42 -22.93
N ASP A 37 13.16 -9.21 -23.73
CA ASP A 37 12.59 -10.46 -23.29
C ASP A 37 13.69 -11.41 -22.79
N TYR A 38 13.40 -12.09 -21.68
CA TYR A 38 14.29 -13.07 -21.08
C TYR A 38 13.74 -14.47 -21.35
N ILE A 39 14.61 -15.41 -21.74
CA ILE A 39 14.22 -16.80 -22.00
C ILE A 39 15.03 -17.71 -21.08
N ILE A 40 14.32 -18.59 -20.36
CA ILE A 40 14.94 -19.69 -19.62
C ILE A 40 14.86 -20.95 -20.48
N SER A 41 16.02 -21.49 -20.87
CA SER A 41 16.12 -22.62 -21.79
C SER A 41 15.73 -23.97 -21.18
N GLY A 42 15.86 -24.11 -19.86
CA GLY A 42 15.52 -25.35 -19.16
C GLY A 42 16.15 -25.44 -17.76
N PRO A 43 15.95 -26.56 -17.05
CA PRO A 43 16.44 -26.75 -15.69
C PRO A 43 17.98 -26.77 -15.58
N ASP A 44 18.67 -27.11 -16.68
CA ASP A 44 20.14 -27.14 -16.74
C ASP A 44 20.76 -25.76 -16.99
N GLN A 45 19.96 -24.72 -17.22
CA GLN A 45 20.48 -23.38 -17.42
C GLN A 45 21.25 -22.91 -16.17
N VAL A 46 22.48 -22.46 -16.39
CA VAL A 46 23.28 -21.85 -15.33
C VAL A 46 22.57 -20.60 -14.82
N ARG A 47 22.31 -20.57 -13.51
CA ARG A 47 21.72 -19.42 -12.84
C ARG A 47 22.57 -18.17 -13.09
N PRO A 48 21.96 -17.00 -13.36
CA PRO A 48 22.67 -15.73 -13.41
C PRO A 48 23.61 -15.54 -12.22
N SER A 49 24.80 -15.01 -12.48
CA SER A 49 25.82 -14.75 -11.44
C SER A 49 25.31 -13.77 -10.39
N ASP A 50 24.58 -12.74 -10.82
CA ASP A 50 23.88 -11.78 -9.97
C ASP A 50 22.36 -11.97 -10.05
N PHE A 51 21.88 -13.03 -9.39
CA PHE A 51 20.45 -13.36 -9.35
C PHE A 51 19.61 -12.25 -8.70
N ALA A 52 20.16 -11.51 -7.74
CA ALA A 52 19.44 -10.43 -7.07
C ALA A 52 19.16 -9.26 -8.02
N LYS A 53 20.11 -8.95 -8.92
CA LYS A 53 19.89 -7.98 -10.00
C LYS A 53 18.84 -8.46 -11.00
N GLU A 54 18.89 -9.73 -11.42
CA GLU A 54 17.90 -10.27 -12.36
C GLU A 54 16.49 -10.32 -11.76
N LEU A 55 16.36 -10.55 -10.45
CA LEU A 55 15.08 -10.43 -9.74
C LEU A 55 14.53 -9.00 -9.72
N LYS A 56 15.29 -7.98 -10.13
CA LYS A 56 14.75 -6.64 -10.38
C LYS A 56 14.30 -6.44 -11.82
N ASN A 57 14.33 -7.46 -12.68
CA ASN A 57 13.87 -7.36 -14.06
C ASN A 57 12.52 -8.07 -14.22
N THR A 58 11.48 -7.33 -14.58
CA THR A 58 10.14 -7.89 -14.77
C THR A 58 10.11 -9.00 -15.82
N LYS A 59 10.80 -8.85 -16.96
CA LYS A 59 10.89 -9.91 -17.99
C LYS A 59 11.53 -11.19 -17.47
N PHE A 60 12.52 -11.08 -16.59
CA PHE A 60 13.13 -12.22 -15.92
C PHE A 60 12.14 -12.91 -14.97
N LYS A 61 11.40 -12.14 -14.15
CA LYS A 61 10.38 -12.68 -13.23
C LYS A 61 9.29 -13.43 -14.00
N GLU A 62 8.79 -12.86 -15.09
CA GLU A 62 7.79 -13.51 -15.95
C GLU A 62 8.33 -14.82 -16.54
N ALA A 63 9.55 -14.80 -17.08
CA ALA A 63 10.20 -15.98 -17.64
C ALA A 63 10.43 -17.07 -16.59
N LEU A 64 10.79 -16.68 -15.36
CA LEU A 64 10.99 -17.58 -14.23
C LEU A 64 9.71 -18.32 -13.84
N VAL A 65 8.60 -17.61 -13.76
CA VAL A 65 7.31 -18.24 -13.47
C VAL A 65 6.86 -19.13 -14.62
N GLY A 66 6.99 -18.67 -15.87
CA GLY A 66 6.68 -19.48 -17.05
C GLY A 66 7.56 -20.75 -17.18
N PHE A 67 8.81 -20.68 -16.70
CA PHE A 67 9.66 -21.87 -16.56
C PHE A 67 9.08 -22.84 -15.53
N PHE A 68 8.69 -22.38 -14.34
CA PHE A 68 8.08 -23.25 -13.33
C PHE A 68 6.78 -23.89 -13.82
N GLU A 69 5.93 -23.12 -14.51
CA GLU A 69 4.66 -23.62 -15.05
C GLU A 69 4.88 -24.83 -15.99
N LYS A 70 5.91 -24.76 -16.83
CA LYS A 70 6.25 -25.83 -17.77
C LYS A 70 7.00 -26.97 -17.08
N HIS A 71 8.01 -26.65 -16.28
CA HIS A 71 8.88 -27.63 -15.66
C HIS A 71 8.16 -28.48 -14.61
N TRP A 72 7.16 -27.94 -13.92
CA TRP A 72 6.38 -28.70 -12.93
C TRP A 72 5.44 -29.75 -13.54
N CYS A 73 5.27 -29.77 -14.86
CA CYS A 73 4.65 -30.88 -15.60
C CYS A 73 5.62 -32.03 -15.90
N SER A 74 6.92 -31.86 -15.65
CA SER A 74 7.94 -32.87 -15.97
C SER A 74 8.00 -34.00 -14.95
N GLU A 75 8.32 -35.20 -15.43
CA GLU A 75 8.38 -36.42 -14.61
C GLU A 75 9.34 -36.30 -13.41
N GLU A 76 10.39 -35.50 -13.53
CA GLU A 76 11.37 -35.20 -12.46
C GLU A 76 10.70 -34.59 -11.22
N MET A 77 9.61 -33.85 -11.43
CA MET A 77 8.88 -33.14 -10.38
C MET A 77 7.89 -34.03 -9.61
N LYS A 78 7.69 -35.30 -10.01
CA LYS A 78 6.79 -36.24 -9.31
C LYS A 78 7.12 -36.39 -7.84
N SER A 79 8.40 -36.58 -7.52
CA SER A 79 8.85 -36.76 -6.13
C SER A 79 8.66 -35.49 -5.30
N PHE A 80 8.85 -34.32 -5.93
CA PHE A 80 8.62 -33.03 -5.31
C PHE A 80 7.13 -32.77 -5.05
N ILE A 81 6.25 -33.09 -6.00
CA ILE A 81 4.80 -32.94 -5.81
C ILE A 81 4.31 -33.96 -4.78
N GLY A 82 4.67 -35.23 -4.96
CA GLY A 82 4.27 -36.33 -4.10
C GLY A 82 2.75 -36.50 -4.07
N ASN A 83 2.19 -36.66 -2.86
CA ASN A 83 0.75 -36.80 -2.64
C ASN A 83 0.02 -35.45 -2.48
N ARG A 84 0.65 -34.34 -2.86
CA ARG A 84 0.11 -32.99 -2.68
C ARG A 84 -0.52 -32.48 -3.96
N LYS A 85 -1.50 -31.60 -3.81
CA LYS A 85 -1.97 -30.74 -4.89
C LYS A 85 -1.29 -29.38 -4.78
N ILE A 86 -0.59 -28.97 -5.83
CA ILE A 86 0.06 -27.66 -5.87
C ILE A 86 -0.75 -26.74 -6.79
N HIS A 87 -1.10 -25.56 -6.32
CA HIS A 87 -1.65 -24.47 -7.11
C HIS A 87 -0.57 -23.41 -7.32
N MET A 88 -0.33 -23.02 -8.56
CA MET A 88 0.55 -21.91 -8.92
C MET A 88 -0.30 -20.83 -9.55
N ASN A 89 -0.37 -19.66 -8.93
CA ASN A 89 -1.11 -18.52 -9.45
C ASN A 89 -0.14 -17.42 -9.91
N PHE A 90 -0.22 -17.09 -11.20
CA PHE A 90 0.47 -15.95 -11.80
C PHE A 90 -0.50 -15.18 -12.70
N ARG A 91 -0.65 -15.57 -13.96
CA ARG A 91 -1.71 -15.06 -14.85
C ARG A 91 -2.99 -15.88 -14.69
N ASN A 92 -2.83 -17.20 -14.72
CA ASN A 92 -3.88 -18.17 -14.38
C ASN A 92 -3.44 -18.96 -13.14
N CYS A 93 -4.37 -19.73 -12.56
CA CYS A 93 -4.07 -20.66 -11.49
C CYS A 93 -3.90 -22.08 -12.04
N GLN A 94 -2.68 -22.51 -12.31
CA GLN A 94 -2.38 -23.88 -12.74
C GLN A 94 -2.30 -24.80 -11.52
N SER A 95 -2.92 -25.98 -11.60
CA SER A 95 -2.84 -27.02 -10.58
C SER A 95 -2.00 -28.20 -11.06
N TYR A 96 -1.26 -28.83 -10.13
CA TYR A 96 -0.42 -30.00 -10.39
C TYR A 96 -0.69 -31.08 -9.33
N GLN A 97 -0.87 -32.32 -9.77
CA GLN A 97 -1.06 -33.47 -8.89
C GLN A 97 -0.56 -34.75 -9.56
N VAL A 98 0.00 -35.67 -8.78
CA VAL A 98 0.32 -37.02 -9.28
C VAL A 98 -0.93 -37.89 -9.20
N VAL A 99 -1.38 -38.40 -10.35
CA VAL A 99 -2.51 -39.32 -10.52
C VAL A 99 -2.06 -40.45 -11.45
N ASP A 100 -2.24 -41.70 -11.04
CA ASP A 100 -1.82 -42.89 -11.79
C ASP A 100 -0.35 -42.82 -12.25
N GLU A 101 0.55 -42.46 -11.34
CA GLU A 101 1.99 -42.29 -11.60
C GLU A 101 2.28 -41.30 -12.74
N LYS A 102 1.41 -40.32 -13.00
CA LYS A 102 1.64 -39.24 -13.97
C LYS A 102 1.26 -37.91 -13.38
N ILE A 103 1.94 -36.84 -13.78
CA ILE A 103 1.55 -35.51 -13.38
C ILE A 103 0.39 -35.07 -14.26
N GLN A 104 -0.76 -34.80 -13.63
CA GLN A 104 -1.86 -34.10 -14.25
C GLN A 104 -1.76 -32.62 -13.93
N SER A 105 -1.96 -31.78 -14.94
CA SER A 105 -2.06 -30.34 -14.76
C SER A 105 -3.33 -29.79 -15.38
N ASN A 106 -3.97 -28.86 -14.68
CA ASN A 106 -5.26 -28.26 -15.09
C ASN A 106 -5.33 -26.82 -14.60
N ILE A 107 -6.00 -25.95 -15.36
CA ILE A 107 -6.34 -24.61 -14.90
C ILE A 107 -7.49 -24.70 -13.89
N ASN A 108 -7.34 -24.04 -12.75
CA ASN A 108 -8.38 -23.90 -11.74
C ASN A 108 -9.05 -22.51 -11.86
N GLU A 109 -10.14 -22.45 -12.61
CA GLU A 109 -10.87 -21.21 -12.91
C GLU A 109 -11.40 -20.49 -11.66
N ASP A 110 -11.72 -21.23 -10.60
CA ASP A 110 -12.20 -20.68 -9.32
C ASP A 110 -11.09 -19.97 -8.54
N LEU A 111 -9.83 -20.31 -8.81
CA LEU A 111 -8.68 -19.68 -8.17
C LEU A 111 -7.92 -18.72 -9.09
N CYS A 112 -8.27 -18.63 -10.38
CA CYS A 112 -7.77 -17.58 -11.26
C CYS A 112 -8.26 -16.21 -10.75
N CYS A 113 -7.36 -15.25 -10.52
CA CYS A 113 -7.70 -13.91 -10.02
C CYS A 113 -6.97 -12.84 -10.82
N THR A 114 -7.23 -12.80 -12.13
CA THR A 114 -6.53 -11.96 -13.12
C THR A 114 -6.64 -10.46 -12.88
N SER A 115 -7.58 -10.01 -12.04
CA SER A 115 -7.73 -8.59 -11.66
C SER A 115 -6.84 -8.20 -10.47
N HIS A 116 -6.14 -9.15 -9.86
CA HIS A 116 -5.18 -8.88 -8.79
C HIS A 116 -3.79 -8.73 -9.38
N GLU A 117 -3.15 -7.59 -9.12
CA GLU A 117 -1.78 -7.34 -9.54
C GLU A 117 -0.76 -7.94 -8.56
N GLU A 118 -0.93 -7.72 -7.27
CA GLU A 118 0.07 -8.08 -6.25
C GLU A 118 -0.23 -9.44 -5.58
N ALA A 119 0.83 -10.18 -5.24
CA ALA A 119 0.72 -11.49 -4.61
C ALA A 119 0.01 -11.45 -3.25
N ASP A 120 0.14 -10.35 -2.51
CA ASP A 120 -0.47 -10.14 -1.19
C ASP A 120 -1.99 -10.36 -1.23
N THR A 121 -2.71 -9.67 -2.11
CA THR A 121 -4.16 -9.75 -2.27
C THR A 121 -4.57 -11.07 -2.90
N LYS A 122 -3.76 -11.65 -3.79
CA LYS A 122 -4.00 -12.99 -4.33
C LYS A 122 -3.91 -14.07 -3.26
N ILE A 123 -2.97 -13.96 -2.31
CA ILE A 123 -2.86 -14.86 -1.16
C ILE A 123 -4.16 -14.80 -0.35
N ILE A 124 -4.70 -13.60 -0.10
CA ILE A 124 -5.96 -13.43 0.63
C ILE A 124 -7.13 -14.04 -0.15
N TYR A 125 -7.22 -13.80 -1.46
CA TYR A 125 -8.22 -14.42 -2.33
C TYR A 125 -8.20 -15.95 -2.21
N HIS A 126 -7.02 -16.55 -2.31
CA HIS A 126 -6.84 -18.00 -2.17
C HIS A 126 -7.25 -18.51 -0.79
N ALA A 127 -6.85 -17.83 0.29
CA ALA A 127 -7.18 -18.20 1.66
C ALA A 127 -8.70 -18.13 1.91
N CYS A 128 -9.35 -17.06 1.44
CA CYS A 128 -10.79 -16.87 1.58
C CYS A 128 -11.60 -17.88 0.76
N ASN A 129 -11.08 -18.40 -0.35
CA ASN A 129 -11.81 -19.31 -1.23
C ASN A 129 -11.57 -20.81 -0.94
N VAL A 130 -10.93 -21.17 0.17
CA VAL A 130 -10.86 -22.56 0.63
C VAL A 130 -12.23 -23.01 1.18
N ALA A 131 -12.91 -23.90 0.47
CA ALA A 131 -14.25 -24.38 0.86
C ALA A 131 -14.23 -25.39 2.02
N GLU A 132 -13.18 -26.21 2.11
CA GLU A 132 -13.03 -27.23 3.15
C GLU A 132 -12.51 -26.61 4.45
N LYS A 133 -12.98 -27.12 5.60
CA LYS A 133 -12.44 -26.75 6.91
C LYS A 133 -10.95 -27.07 6.95
N SER A 134 -10.11 -26.05 7.08
CA SER A 134 -8.66 -26.19 6.93
C SER A 134 -7.88 -25.44 8.00
N ASN A 135 -6.64 -25.89 8.25
CA ASN A 135 -5.61 -25.05 8.87
C ASN A 135 -4.77 -24.47 7.75
N ILE A 136 -4.92 -23.18 7.48
CA ILE A 136 -4.25 -22.48 6.38
C ILE A 136 -3.03 -21.78 6.97
N VAL A 137 -1.85 -22.09 6.44
CA VAL A 137 -0.60 -21.44 6.85
C VAL A 137 -0.19 -20.50 5.72
N ILE A 138 -0.25 -19.20 5.99
CA ILE A 138 0.23 -18.17 5.08
C ILE A 138 1.68 -17.86 5.44
N ARG A 139 2.53 -17.88 4.43
CA ARG A 139 3.94 -17.51 4.55
C ARG A 139 4.20 -16.35 3.59
N GLY A 140 4.30 -15.16 4.16
CA GLY A 140 4.71 -13.93 3.48
C GLY A 140 5.65 -13.14 4.39
N PHE A 141 6.55 -12.37 3.81
CA PHE A 141 7.46 -11.50 4.58
C PHE A 141 6.93 -10.07 4.71
N ASP A 142 6.01 -9.68 3.83
CA ASP A 142 5.42 -8.35 3.83
C ASP A 142 4.32 -8.23 4.90
N THR A 143 4.31 -7.09 5.59
CA THR A 143 3.41 -6.86 6.74
C THR A 143 1.99 -6.54 6.31
N ASP A 144 1.81 -6.01 5.11
CA ASP A 144 0.51 -5.78 4.47
C ASP A 144 -0.34 -7.06 4.41
N ILE A 145 0.24 -8.23 4.07
CA ILE A 145 -0.49 -9.50 4.02
C ILE A 145 -1.20 -9.79 5.36
N LEU A 146 -0.54 -9.53 6.49
CA LEU A 146 -1.16 -9.70 7.81
C LEU A 146 -2.36 -8.76 7.99
N ILE A 147 -2.19 -7.48 7.67
CA ILE A 147 -3.23 -6.46 7.84
C ILE A 147 -4.42 -6.73 6.91
N ILE A 148 -4.16 -7.05 5.63
CA ILE A 148 -5.19 -7.37 4.64
C ILE A 148 -5.93 -8.65 5.07
N MET A 149 -5.22 -9.69 5.54
CA MET A 149 -5.86 -10.91 6.03
C MET A 149 -6.76 -10.62 7.24
N ILE A 150 -6.30 -9.83 8.22
CA ILE A 150 -7.12 -9.46 9.39
C ILE A 150 -8.43 -8.78 8.94
N GLY A 151 -8.35 -7.83 8.00
CA GLY A 151 -9.53 -7.15 7.43
C GLY A 151 -10.49 -8.09 6.69
N ASN A 152 -9.99 -9.23 6.20
CA ASN A 152 -10.73 -10.20 5.41
C ASN A 152 -11.11 -11.49 6.15
N MET A 153 -10.79 -11.63 7.45
CA MET A 153 -11.07 -12.84 8.23
C MET A 153 -12.55 -13.26 8.19
N LYS A 154 -13.48 -12.30 8.15
CA LYS A 154 -14.92 -12.55 8.06
C LYS A 154 -15.36 -13.15 6.72
N ASN A 155 -14.52 -13.06 5.69
CA ASN A 155 -14.82 -13.48 4.32
C ASN A 155 -14.30 -14.89 3.99
N LEU A 156 -13.81 -15.65 4.99
CA LEU A 156 -13.46 -17.05 4.80
C LEU A 156 -14.70 -17.85 4.39
N LYS A 157 -14.66 -18.51 3.22
CA LYS A 157 -15.73 -19.36 2.71
C LYS A 157 -16.12 -20.48 3.68
N ASN A 158 -15.16 -20.94 4.48
CA ASN A 158 -15.41 -21.82 5.61
C ASN A 158 -14.98 -21.16 6.92
N SER A 159 -15.95 -20.64 7.67
CA SER A 159 -15.75 -19.92 8.94
C SER A 159 -15.14 -20.75 10.06
N ASN A 160 -15.09 -22.08 9.92
CA ASN A 160 -14.44 -22.98 10.89
C ASN A 160 -12.96 -23.25 10.57
N SER A 161 -12.41 -22.58 9.55
CA SER A 161 -10.99 -22.69 9.20
C SER A 161 -10.14 -21.80 10.10
N ASN A 162 -8.91 -22.23 10.36
CA ASN A 162 -7.92 -21.47 11.12
C ASN A 162 -6.86 -20.89 10.19
N ILE A 163 -6.52 -19.62 10.38
CA ILE A 163 -5.41 -18.96 9.69
C ILE A 163 -4.19 -18.89 10.62
N TRP A 164 -3.03 -19.26 10.10
CA TRP A 164 -1.74 -19.16 10.77
C TRP A 164 -0.81 -18.33 9.89
N MET A 165 -0.28 -17.25 10.46
CA MET A 165 0.69 -16.39 9.77
C MET A 165 2.11 -16.75 10.24
N LEU A 166 2.99 -17.08 9.30
CA LEU A 166 4.42 -17.25 9.58
C LEU A 166 5.16 -15.95 9.25
N ASN A 167 5.36 -15.12 10.26
CA ASN A 167 6.04 -13.82 10.14
C ASN A 167 7.43 -13.86 10.81
N GLY A 168 8.38 -13.04 10.32
CA GLY A 168 9.55 -12.65 11.12
C GLY A 168 10.85 -12.38 10.34
N THR A 169 11.42 -11.19 10.58
CA THR A 169 12.82 -10.97 11.05
C THR A 169 12.91 -9.59 11.72
N GLY A 170 13.36 -9.52 12.99
CA GLY A 170 13.92 -8.30 13.62
C GLY A 170 13.31 -7.85 14.96
N ASN A 171 14.17 -7.60 15.96
CA ASN A 171 13.83 -7.04 17.29
C ASN A 171 13.98 -5.51 17.31
N ASN A 172 13.16 -4.77 16.57
CA ASN A 172 13.08 -3.32 16.75
C ASN A 172 11.62 -2.90 16.78
N GLU A 173 11.13 -2.58 17.98
CA GLU A 173 9.87 -1.85 18.14
C GLU A 173 10.09 -0.40 17.68
N ARG A 174 9.27 0.07 16.73
CA ARG A 174 9.13 1.49 16.43
C ARG A 174 7.76 1.95 16.91
N LYS A 175 7.73 2.86 17.88
CA LYS A 175 6.50 3.57 18.27
C LYS A 175 6.29 4.71 17.28
N GLU A 176 5.32 4.58 16.37
CA GLU A 176 5.03 5.63 15.39
C GLU A 176 4.00 6.63 15.94
N LYS A 177 4.34 7.93 15.88
CA LYS A 177 3.47 9.07 16.25
C LYS A 177 2.07 8.98 15.63
N THR A 178 2.01 8.46 14.40
CA THR A 178 0.78 8.22 13.62
C THR A 178 -0.20 7.31 14.35
N PHE A 179 0.26 6.16 14.86
CA PHE A 179 -0.61 5.20 15.56
C PHE A 179 -1.20 5.79 16.84
N LEU A 180 -0.41 6.57 17.59
CA LEU A 180 -0.89 7.25 18.80
C LEU A 180 -1.96 8.31 18.49
N CYS A 181 -1.83 9.02 17.37
CA CYS A 181 -2.81 10.01 16.93
C CYS A 181 -4.16 9.35 16.58
N VAL A 182 -4.14 8.26 15.80
CA VAL A 182 -5.36 7.51 15.45
C VAL A 182 -5.97 6.83 16.68
N LYS A 183 -5.17 6.14 17.49
CA LYS A 183 -5.65 5.38 18.66
C LYS A 183 -6.44 6.24 19.67
N LYS A 184 -6.08 7.52 19.80
CA LYS A 184 -6.71 8.44 20.77
C LYS A 184 -7.96 9.14 20.23
N ASN A 185 -8.27 9.03 18.94
CA ASN A 185 -9.35 9.77 18.30
C ASN A 185 -10.28 8.82 17.53
N THR A 186 -11.51 8.66 18.01
CA THR A 186 -12.50 7.76 17.40
C THR A 186 -12.94 8.23 16.02
N ILE A 187 -13.01 9.54 15.78
CA ILE A 187 -13.35 10.12 14.47
C ILE A 187 -12.30 9.72 13.43
N PHE A 188 -11.02 9.71 13.81
CA PHE A 188 -9.95 9.25 12.92
C PHE A 188 -10.03 7.75 12.68
N GLN A 189 -10.32 6.96 13.71
CA GLN A 189 -10.51 5.51 13.56
C GLN A 189 -11.64 5.18 12.60
N GLU A 190 -12.79 5.86 12.74
CA GLU A 190 -13.94 5.71 11.84
C GLU A 190 -13.58 6.12 10.41
N ALA A 191 -12.91 7.26 10.23
CA ALA A 191 -12.44 7.70 8.91
C ALA A 191 -11.54 6.66 8.24
N PHE A 192 -10.48 6.19 8.93
CA PHE A 192 -9.59 5.17 8.38
C PHE A 192 -10.29 3.82 8.16
N ALA A 193 -11.31 3.49 8.97
CA ALA A 193 -12.12 2.29 8.76
C ALA A 193 -13.05 2.42 7.55
N THR A 194 -13.47 3.63 7.17
CA THR A 194 -14.32 3.92 6.00
C THR A 194 -13.51 4.05 4.70
N ILE A 195 -12.24 4.47 4.76
CA ILE A 195 -11.36 4.49 3.56
C ILE A 195 -11.42 3.12 2.85
N GLY A 196 -11.56 3.15 1.52
CA GLY A 196 -11.69 1.96 0.67
C GLY A 196 -13.11 1.35 0.60
N ASP A 197 -14.13 1.98 1.19
CA ASP A 197 -15.52 1.61 0.89
C ASP A 197 -15.86 2.04 -0.54
N GLU A 198 -16.23 1.07 -1.39
CA GLU A 198 -16.42 1.29 -2.83
C GLU A 198 -17.68 2.11 -3.18
N ASP A 199 -18.68 2.11 -2.29
CA ASP A 199 -19.99 2.74 -2.51
C ASP A 199 -20.08 4.18 -1.97
N LEU A 200 -18.94 4.85 -1.71
CA LEU A 200 -18.94 6.23 -1.22
C LEU A 200 -19.33 7.21 -2.34
N THR A 201 -20.31 8.05 -2.06
CA THR A 201 -20.62 9.21 -2.90
C THR A 201 -19.50 10.27 -2.83
N GLU A 202 -19.45 11.15 -3.84
CA GLU A 202 -18.48 12.27 -3.87
C GLU A 202 -18.54 13.14 -2.59
N GLY A 203 -19.76 13.43 -2.09
CA GLY A 203 -19.95 14.17 -0.85
C GLY A 203 -19.37 13.44 0.38
N GLN A 204 -19.56 12.12 0.46
CA GLN A 204 -18.99 11.32 1.54
C GLN A 204 -17.46 11.23 1.45
N LEU A 205 -16.89 11.13 0.25
CA LEU A 205 -15.44 11.21 0.04
C LEU A 205 -14.89 12.57 0.49
N GLN A 206 -15.61 13.65 0.22
CA GLN A 206 -15.22 15.00 0.66
C GLN A 206 -15.28 15.15 2.18
N ASP A 207 -16.34 14.64 2.83
CA ASP A 207 -16.45 14.62 4.29
C ASP A 207 -15.31 13.81 4.93
N LEU A 208 -15.00 12.64 4.34
CA LEU A 208 -13.89 11.82 4.76
C LEU A 208 -12.56 12.56 4.60
N PHE A 209 -12.35 13.25 3.48
CA PHE A 209 -11.17 14.07 3.25
C PHE A 209 -11.04 15.22 4.26
N ASN A 210 -12.14 15.84 4.70
CA ASN A 210 -12.13 16.86 5.74
C ASN A 210 -11.59 16.31 7.08
N VAL A 211 -11.89 15.05 7.41
CA VAL A 211 -11.31 14.39 8.59
C VAL A 211 -9.82 14.08 8.38
N ILE A 212 -9.42 13.64 7.19
CA ILE A 212 -8.01 13.36 6.86
C ILE A 212 -7.14 14.64 6.90
N GLN A 213 -7.69 15.80 6.52
CA GLN A 213 -7.02 17.08 6.70
C GLN A 213 -6.75 17.37 8.18
N GLN A 214 -7.76 17.22 9.05
CA GLN A 214 -7.62 17.40 10.50
C GLN A 214 -6.58 16.46 11.10
N PHE A 215 -6.61 15.19 10.71
CA PHE A 215 -5.61 14.19 11.10
C PHE A 215 -4.20 14.63 10.69
N THR A 216 -4.04 15.10 9.45
CA THR A 216 -2.76 15.57 8.92
C THR A 216 -2.26 16.79 9.69
N CYS A 217 -3.10 17.78 9.97
CA CYS A 217 -2.72 18.92 10.81
C CYS A 217 -2.22 18.48 12.20
N GLN A 218 -2.88 17.52 12.85
CA GLN A 218 -2.43 16.99 14.14
C GLN A 218 -1.09 16.24 14.04
N LEU A 219 -0.87 15.49 12.96
CA LEU A 219 0.39 14.77 12.73
C LEU A 219 1.58 15.74 12.63
N TYR A 220 1.38 16.90 12.01
CA TYR A 220 2.37 17.97 11.86
C TYR A 220 2.36 19.00 13.01
N ASN A 221 1.68 18.72 14.12
CA ASN A 221 1.55 19.60 15.29
C ASN A 221 0.80 20.94 15.05
N ALA A 222 0.14 21.13 13.91
CA ALA A 222 -0.78 22.25 13.65
C ALA A 222 -2.16 21.99 14.29
N LYS A 223 -2.20 21.67 15.60
CA LYS A 223 -3.37 21.10 16.30
C LYS A 223 -4.63 21.99 16.28
N LYS A 224 -4.46 23.31 16.11
CA LYS A 224 -5.57 24.28 16.06
C LYS A 224 -6.22 24.34 14.68
N SER A 225 -5.54 23.86 13.64
CA SER A 225 -6.02 23.90 12.28
C SER A 225 -6.76 22.64 11.87
N LYS A 226 -7.78 22.80 11.04
CA LYS A 226 -8.58 21.71 10.47
C LYS A 226 -8.42 21.57 8.95
N ASP A 227 -7.77 22.54 8.32
CA ASP A 227 -7.47 22.60 6.90
C ASP A 227 -5.95 22.64 6.74
N VAL A 228 -5.40 21.82 5.85
CA VAL A 228 -3.94 21.68 5.77
C VAL A 228 -3.24 22.87 5.17
N ASP A 229 -3.91 23.69 4.37
CA ASP A 229 -3.29 24.92 3.83
C ASP A 229 -3.20 25.99 4.93
N ASP A 230 -4.22 26.12 5.79
CA ASP A 230 -4.14 26.96 7.00
C ASP A 230 -3.06 26.45 7.96
N GLY A 231 -3.00 25.14 8.22
CA GLY A 231 -1.97 24.53 9.05
C GLY A 231 -0.56 24.73 8.49
N ARG A 232 -0.38 24.59 7.16
CA ARG A 232 0.86 24.91 6.46
C ARG A 232 1.24 26.37 6.62
N PHE A 233 0.29 27.28 6.43
CA PHE A 233 0.54 28.71 6.54
C PHE A 233 0.98 29.09 7.95
N GLN A 234 0.31 28.59 8.99
CA GLN A 234 0.69 28.84 10.39
C GLN A 234 2.11 28.35 10.73
N LEU A 235 2.47 27.14 10.27
CA LEU A 235 3.81 26.59 10.47
C LEU A 235 4.87 27.34 9.65
N PHE A 236 4.51 27.79 8.45
CA PHE A 236 5.39 28.61 7.62
C PHE A 236 5.63 29.98 8.25
N VAL A 237 4.58 30.71 8.66
CA VAL A 237 4.70 32.05 9.27
C VAL A 237 5.52 32.02 10.55
N SER A 238 5.27 31.04 11.42
CA SER A 238 6.04 30.88 12.66
C SER A 238 7.53 30.61 12.40
N SER A 239 7.86 29.91 11.30
CA SER A 239 9.24 29.64 10.88
C SER A 239 9.88 30.81 10.14
N TYR A 240 9.13 31.47 9.25
CA TYR A 240 9.59 32.54 8.37
C TYR A 240 9.73 33.88 9.09
N LYS A 241 8.94 34.12 10.15
CA LYS A 241 8.91 35.36 10.94
C LYS A 241 8.73 36.60 10.02
N ALA A 242 7.69 36.56 9.19
CA ALA A 242 7.30 37.71 8.37
C ALA A 242 7.04 38.92 9.27
N SER A 243 7.47 40.10 8.84
CA SER A 243 7.25 41.34 9.58
C SER A 243 6.03 42.08 9.06
N ASP A 244 5.61 41.78 7.82
CA ASP A 244 4.48 42.36 7.09
C ASP A 244 3.88 41.30 6.16
N VAL A 245 2.54 41.25 6.09
CA VAL A 245 1.77 40.35 5.22
C VAL A 245 1.90 40.69 3.73
N HIS A 246 2.39 41.89 3.40
CA HIS A 246 2.67 42.33 2.04
C HIS A 246 4.17 42.28 1.70
N GLU A 247 5.04 41.73 2.56
CA GLU A 247 6.46 41.62 2.23
C GLU A 247 6.69 40.63 1.08
N ASN A 248 7.51 41.02 0.11
CA ASN A 248 8.00 40.09 -0.91
C ASN A 248 8.87 39.00 -0.24
N PHE A 249 8.79 37.76 -0.74
CA PHE A 249 9.65 36.65 -0.32
C PHE A 249 11.12 36.95 -0.61
N THR A 250 11.78 37.63 0.32
CA THR A 250 13.15 38.16 0.19
C THR A 250 14.08 37.64 1.27
N LYS A 251 13.54 37.14 2.39
CA LYS A 251 14.34 36.51 3.45
C LYS A 251 14.82 35.14 2.96
N LYS A 252 16.14 34.93 2.96
CA LYS A 252 16.70 33.58 2.84
C LYS A 252 16.41 32.82 4.12
N VAL A 253 15.42 31.92 4.09
CA VAL A 253 15.13 31.04 5.22
C VAL A 253 16.28 30.04 5.35
N GLN A 254 17.18 30.28 6.30
CA GLN A 254 18.26 29.35 6.61
C GLN A 254 17.68 28.23 7.48
N HIS A 255 18.02 26.97 7.16
CA HIS A 255 17.60 25.77 7.91
C HIS A 255 16.09 25.45 7.90
N PHE A 256 15.33 25.90 6.90
CA PHE A 256 13.94 25.43 6.73
C PHE A 256 13.90 24.00 6.21
N ASP A 257 13.42 23.08 7.03
CA ASP A 257 13.14 21.71 6.63
C ASP A 257 11.72 21.62 6.08
N ALA A 258 11.57 21.48 4.77
CA ALA A 258 10.26 21.36 4.12
C ALA A 258 9.47 20.13 4.59
N THR A 259 10.12 19.14 5.21
CA THR A 259 9.43 17.98 5.80
C THR A 259 8.75 18.29 7.14
N SER A 260 8.96 19.49 7.69
CA SER A 260 8.32 19.96 8.93
C SER A 260 6.92 20.55 8.73
N ILE A 261 6.49 20.75 7.48
CA ILE A 261 5.16 21.26 7.13
C ILE A 261 4.31 20.20 6.43
N PRO A 262 2.97 20.16 6.65
CA PRO A 262 2.10 19.18 6.00
C PRO A 262 2.07 19.42 4.49
N PRO A 263 1.69 18.44 3.64
CA PRO A 263 1.48 18.65 2.20
C PRO A 263 0.37 19.67 1.93
N CYS A 264 0.36 20.32 0.76
CA CYS A 264 -0.75 21.22 0.44
C CYS A 264 -2.05 20.43 0.25
N LYS A 265 -3.19 21.10 0.34
CA LYS A 265 -4.50 20.45 0.22
C LYS A 265 -4.66 19.68 -1.09
N SER A 266 -4.20 20.27 -2.19
CA SER A 266 -4.24 19.65 -3.52
C SER A 266 -3.42 18.36 -3.57
N GLU A 267 -2.19 18.38 -3.03
CA GLU A 267 -1.33 17.19 -2.94
C GLU A 267 -1.93 16.12 -2.01
N LEU A 268 -2.42 16.53 -0.84
CA LEU A 268 -3.03 15.62 0.12
C LEU A 268 -4.29 14.97 -0.46
N TYR A 269 -5.09 15.71 -1.24
CA TYR A 269 -6.28 15.17 -1.87
C TYR A 269 -5.95 14.07 -2.87
N GLN A 270 -4.96 14.30 -3.75
CA GLN A 270 -4.51 13.26 -4.67
C GLN A 270 -3.95 12.03 -3.93
N GLN A 271 -3.22 12.25 -2.83
CA GLN A 271 -2.75 11.15 -2.00
C GLN A 271 -3.88 10.37 -1.31
N PHE A 272 -4.89 11.08 -0.83
CA PHE A 272 -6.09 10.50 -0.24
C PHE A 272 -6.84 9.63 -1.25
N LEU A 273 -7.03 10.11 -2.48
CA LEU A 273 -7.70 9.35 -3.55
C LEU A 273 -6.95 8.05 -3.86
N ARG A 274 -5.62 8.10 -3.97
CA ARG A 274 -4.80 6.89 -4.19
C ARG A 274 -4.90 5.92 -3.01
N ALA A 275 -4.84 6.43 -1.77
CA ALA A 275 -4.97 5.61 -0.57
C ALA A 275 -6.35 4.95 -0.48
N HIS A 276 -7.41 5.67 -0.86
CA HIS A 276 -8.76 5.14 -0.98
C HIS A 276 -8.81 4.00 -2.01
N TYR A 277 -8.29 4.22 -3.22
CA TYR A 277 -8.23 3.22 -4.27
C TYR A 277 -7.54 1.92 -3.83
N ILE A 278 -6.33 2.01 -3.28
CA ILE A 278 -5.58 0.83 -2.80
C ILE A 278 -6.31 0.13 -1.66
N SER A 279 -6.91 0.89 -0.74
CA SER A 279 -7.68 0.33 0.37
C SER A 279 -8.93 -0.39 -0.10
N THR A 280 -9.58 0.05 -1.19
CA THR A 280 -10.69 -0.66 -1.84
C THR A 280 -10.24 -2.04 -2.29
N ILE A 281 -9.09 -2.14 -2.96
CA ILE A 281 -8.52 -3.41 -3.39
C ILE A 281 -8.26 -4.33 -2.18
N TRP A 282 -7.65 -3.80 -1.11
CA TRP A 282 -7.33 -4.57 0.10
C TRP A 282 -8.58 -5.06 0.84
N LYS A 283 -9.60 -4.20 1.01
CA LYS A 283 -10.88 -4.58 1.65
C LYS A 283 -11.63 -5.66 0.87
N ASN A 284 -11.47 -5.66 -0.44
CA ASN A 284 -12.13 -6.57 -1.35
C ASN A 284 -11.22 -7.72 -1.82
N ALA A 285 -10.06 -7.94 -1.18
CA ALA A 285 -9.09 -8.93 -1.62
C ALA A 285 -9.64 -10.38 -1.64
N TYR A 286 -10.77 -10.64 -0.98
CA TYR A 286 -11.49 -11.91 -1.03
C TYR A 286 -12.32 -12.12 -2.31
N LYS A 287 -12.63 -11.05 -3.06
CA LYS A 287 -13.37 -11.08 -4.33
C LYS A 287 -12.42 -11.41 -5.47
N LYS A 288 -12.94 -11.99 -6.56
CA LYS A 288 -12.15 -12.30 -7.78
C LYS A 288 -11.70 -11.03 -8.52
N GLN A 289 -12.55 -10.00 -8.47
CA GLN A 289 -12.29 -8.64 -8.92
C GLN A 289 -12.35 -7.73 -7.68
N PRO A 290 -11.20 -7.22 -7.22
CA PRO A 290 -11.13 -6.50 -5.95
C PRO A 290 -11.58 -5.04 -6.06
N SER A 291 -11.67 -4.47 -7.26
CA SER A 291 -12.25 -3.14 -7.44
C SER A 291 -12.84 -2.94 -8.84
N THR A 292 -13.80 -2.02 -8.93
CA THR A 292 -14.34 -1.43 -10.16
C THR A 292 -13.94 0.04 -10.31
N LEU A 293 -13.11 0.58 -9.42
CA LEU A 293 -12.63 1.95 -9.51
C LEU A 293 -11.61 2.11 -10.66
N GLU A 294 -11.63 3.28 -11.29
CA GLU A 294 -10.73 3.61 -12.40
C GLU A 294 -9.54 4.45 -11.89
N PRO A 295 -8.28 4.01 -12.06
CA PRO A 295 -7.11 4.74 -11.55
C PRO A 295 -7.06 6.23 -11.94
N LEU A 296 -7.53 6.58 -13.14
CA LEU A 296 -7.51 7.96 -13.64
C LEU A 296 -8.40 8.91 -12.85
N GLU A 297 -9.40 8.40 -12.13
CA GLU A 297 -10.27 9.18 -11.25
C GLU A 297 -9.70 9.28 -9.82
N TYR A 298 -8.67 8.47 -9.49
CA TYR A 298 -8.16 8.32 -8.13
C TYR A 298 -6.68 8.70 -7.97
N GLY A 299 -6.22 9.71 -8.71
CA GLY A 299 -4.91 10.32 -8.48
C GLY A 299 -3.76 9.74 -9.31
N TRP A 300 -4.08 9.12 -10.44
CA TRP A 300 -3.16 8.82 -11.53
C TRP A 300 -3.55 9.60 -12.80
N ILE A 301 -2.58 9.80 -13.68
CA ILE A 301 -2.80 10.25 -15.07
C ILE A 301 -2.07 9.30 -16.01
N GLU A 302 -2.58 9.18 -17.23
CA GLU A 302 -1.92 8.40 -18.28
C GLU A 302 -0.94 9.28 -19.06
N GLN A 303 0.32 8.82 -19.13
CA GLN A 303 1.35 9.43 -19.97
C GLN A 303 2.17 8.31 -20.62
N ASP A 304 2.37 8.38 -21.94
CA ASP A 304 3.14 7.40 -22.71
C ASP A 304 2.67 5.94 -22.48
N ASN A 305 1.35 5.73 -22.40
CA ASN A 305 0.70 4.45 -22.07
C ASN A 305 1.07 3.88 -20.69
N THR A 306 1.57 4.69 -19.76
CA THR A 306 1.87 4.30 -18.37
C THR A 306 1.09 5.16 -17.40
N PHE A 307 0.86 4.65 -16.19
CA PHE A 307 0.29 5.49 -15.13
C PHE A 307 1.39 6.19 -14.33
N ILE A 308 1.29 7.52 -14.29
CA ILE A 308 2.11 8.36 -13.41
C ILE A 308 1.24 8.99 -12.32
N LEU A 309 1.85 9.27 -11.18
CA LEU A 309 1.14 9.90 -10.05
C LEU A 309 0.71 11.32 -10.43
N LYS A 310 -0.57 11.61 -10.23
CA LYS A 310 -1.08 12.99 -10.24
C LYS A 310 -0.71 13.63 -8.91
N TRP A 311 0.35 14.43 -8.89
CA TRP A 311 0.85 14.99 -7.63
C TRP A 311 -0.08 16.06 -7.05
N PHE A 312 -0.54 16.98 -7.89
CA PHE A 312 -1.44 18.07 -7.49
C PHE A 312 -2.18 18.63 -8.71
N GLU A 313 -3.20 19.44 -8.47
CA GLU A 313 -3.84 20.34 -9.42
C GLU A 313 -3.68 21.80 -9.01
N GLY A 314 -3.56 22.72 -9.97
CA GLY A 314 -3.41 24.16 -9.74
C GLY A 314 -1.97 24.66 -9.90
N ASP A 315 -1.73 25.89 -9.47
CA ASP A 315 -0.41 26.52 -9.55
C ASP A 315 0.52 26.03 -8.43
N GLN A 316 1.79 25.75 -8.79
CA GLN A 316 2.77 25.23 -7.83
C GLN A 316 3.23 26.28 -6.81
N LEU A 317 3.15 27.56 -7.15
CA LEU A 317 3.63 28.67 -6.32
C LEU A 317 2.53 29.73 -6.18
N PRO A 318 2.24 30.20 -4.95
CA PRO A 318 1.42 31.38 -4.76
C PRO A 318 2.14 32.59 -5.38
N SER A 319 1.38 33.51 -5.97
CA SER A 319 1.95 34.73 -6.54
C SER A 319 2.27 35.76 -5.45
N PHE A 320 1.48 35.78 -4.37
CA PHE A 320 1.59 36.71 -3.24
C PHE A 320 1.39 36.00 -1.89
N VAL A 321 1.93 36.55 -0.78
CA VAL A 321 1.68 36.04 0.59
C VAL A 321 0.19 36.07 0.95
N SER A 322 -0.54 37.06 0.44
CA SER A 322 -2.00 37.16 0.58
C SER A 322 -2.75 35.96 -0.01
N ASP A 323 -2.19 35.31 -1.03
CA ASP A 323 -2.81 34.13 -1.65
C ASP A 323 -2.82 32.92 -0.70
N LEU A 324 -2.03 32.97 0.39
CA LEU A 324 -1.98 31.96 1.44
C LEU A 324 -2.87 32.28 2.65
N ILE A 325 -3.44 33.48 2.72
CA ILE A 325 -4.24 33.95 3.87
C ILE A 325 -5.73 33.79 3.52
N THR A 326 -6.35 32.67 3.92
CA THR A 326 -7.78 32.43 3.71
C THR A 326 -8.68 33.21 4.67
N ASN A 327 -8.16 33.64 5.81
CA ASN A 327 -8.83 34.52 6.77
C ASN A 327 -7.82 35.55 7.28
N ILE A 328 -7.91 36.80 6.80
CA ILE A 328 -7.20 37.91 7.44
C ILE A 328 -7.93 38.13 8.78
N PRO A 329 -7.27 37.98 9.94
CA PRO A 329 -7.86 38.43 11.19
C PRO A 329 -8.11 39.93 11.01
N GLU A 330 -9.38 40.35 11.07
CA GLU A 330 -9.68 41.78 11.21
C GLU A 330 -8.88 42.27 12.41
N SER A 331 -8.06 43.28 12.15
CA SER A 331 -7.13 43.96 13.06
C SER A 331 -7.41 43.69 14.54
N ASP A 332 -6.40 43.19 15.26
CA ASP A 332 -5.94 43.86 16.47
C ASP A 332 -4.54 43.38 16.82
N SER A 333 -3.81 44.29 17.47
CA SER A 333 -2.41 44.23 17.88
C SER A 333 -1.93 42.86 18.36
N ILE A 334 -0.70 42.52 17.97
CA ILE A 334 0.12 41.51 18.64
C ILE A 334 0.34 42.01 20.08
N ASP A 335 -0.55 41.64 20.99
CA ASP A 335 -0.25 41.68 22.41
C ASP A 335 0.58 40.44 22.72
N ASP A 336 1.83 40.68 23.08
CA ASP A 336 2.72 39.72 23.71
C ASP A 336 2.12 39.29 25.06
N GLU A 337 1.21 38.30 25.06
CA GLU A 337 0.87 37.58 26.29
C GLU A 337 1.88 36.46 26.53
N ASP A 338 2.72 36.74 27.52
CA ASP A 338 3.69 35.90 28.21
C ASP A 338 3.17 34.46 28.43
N ASP A 339 3.72 33.48 27.70
CA ASP A 339 3.50 32.05 27.87
C ASP A 339 4.21 31.55 29.16
N SER A 340 3.65 31.92 30.31
CA SER A 340 3.91 31.27 31.60
C SER A 340 2.85 30.18 31.82
N TYR A 341 3.07 28.99 31.26
CA TYR A 341 2.36 27.79 31.70
C TYR A 341 3.33 26.69 32.13
N ASN A 342 3.15 26.32 33.39
CA ASN A 342 3.87 25.34 34.17
C ASN A 342 4.11 24.03 33.44
N ASP A 343 5.37 23.59 33.53
CA ASP A 343 5.81 22.21 33.33
C ASP A 343 5.12 21.32 34.39
N GLU A 344 3.95 20.74 34.04
CA GLU A 344 3.40 19.63 34.81
C GLU A 344 4.21 18.37 34.49
N HIS A 345 5.19 18.17 35.36
CA HIS A 345 5.99 16.95 35.51
C HIS A 345 5.05 15.74 35.69
N TYR A 346 4.97 14.88 34.68
CA TYR A 346 4.37 13.55 34.84
C TYR A 346 5.32 12.69 35.66
N PRO A 347 4.85 12.02 36.74
CA PRO A 347 5.68 11.09 37.47
C PRO A 347 5.94 9.85 36.60
N ASP A 348 7.21 9.45 36.54
CA ASP A 348 7.62 8.12 36.11
C ASP A 348 7.06 7.12 37.13
N ASP A 349 5.95 6.46 36.78
CA ASP A 349 5.52 5.25 37.48
C ASP A 349 6.35 4.07 36.95
N ASP A 350 7.53 3.90 37.53
CA ASP A 350 8.22 2.62 37.64
C ASP A 350 7.59 1.84 38.81
N GLU A 351 6.76 0.84 38.50
CA GLU A 351 6.71 -0.48 39.21
C GLU A 351 6.03 -1.56 38.35
#